data_AF-W6TVX8-F1
#
_entry.id   AF-W6TVX8-F1
#
_cell.length_a   1.000
_cell.length_b   1.000
_cell.length_c   1.000
_cell.angle_alpha   90.00
_cell.angle_beta   90.00
_cell.angle_gamma   90.00
#
_symmetry.space_group_name_H-M   'P 1'
#
loop_
_entity.id
_entity.type
_entity.pdbx_description
1 polymer ?
#
loop_
_entity_poly.entity_id
_entity_poly.type
_entity_poly.pdbx_seq_one_letter_code
_entity_poly.pdbx_strand_id
1 'polypeptide(L)'
;MFLCSFGDMITGTLGIKADTKKSEIGKYFGDIEKTMISVKEKLNKVVADNDNYSELKKSVNIFVEQIDKIALGAKEAASGVAGDVAIGNAEAGKDAVPAKVESVNSLVKGIKAIVEVVLKKQGNADATKTANSEHKTIGKLLGNNASDGIESEAAATSASIGAISGADILQAIAKSDNVVSGVTIANAKSAADIAAAQKATSDFGDTLKDKDAIIAAGIALRAMAKDGKFVAKTGENKSAYAINGAIASAVNKVLSTLIMAIRNTVDSGLKEINKVLGEIKQGEGAVAKVNE
;
A
#
# COMPACT_ATOMS: atom_id res chain seq x y z
N MET A 1 9.33 -9.44 -30.42
CA MET A 1 10.04 -8.76 -29.30
C MET A 1 9.23 -7.56 -28.79
N PHE A 2 7.90 -7.68 -28.63
CA PHE A 2 7.03 -6.49 -28.51
C PHE A 2 6.65 -6.04 -27.09
N LEU A 3 7.22 -6.65 -26.04
CA LEU A 3 6.93 -6.29 -24.65
C LEU A 3 8.22 -6.04 -23.87
N CYS A 4 9.07 -5.13 -24.36
CA CYS A 4 10.16 -4.58 -23.58
C CYS A 4 9.60 -3.86 -22.33
N SER A 5 9.70 -4.60 -21.23
CA SER A 5 9.87 -4.24 -19.82
C SER A 5 8.89 -3.23 -19.20
N PHE A 6 7.80 -3.77 -18.64
CA PHE A 6 7.14 -3.15 -17.48
C PHE A 6 8.14 -2.89 -16.32
N GLY A 7 9.19 -3.72 -16.24
CA GLY A 7 10.27 -3.63 -15.26
C GLY A 7 11.02 -2.31 -15.26
N ASP A 8 11.13 -1.64 -16.41
CA ASP A 8 11.84 -0.35 -16.53
C ASP A 8 10.96 0.82 -16.06
N MET A 9 9.64 0.65 -16.06
CA MET A 9 8.69 1.75 -15.92
C MET A 9 8.32 2.07 -14.46
N ILE A 10 8.53 1.14 -13.52
CA ILE A 10 8.36 1.40 -12.09
C ILE A 10 9.62 1.02 -11.34
N THR A 11 10.65 1.86 -11.34
CA THR A 11 11.92 1.62 -10.61
C THR A 11 11.99 2.34 -9.25
N GLY A 12 11.04 3.23 -8.94
CA GLY A 12 11.17 4.24 -7.89
C GLY A 12 10.72 3.88 -6.47
N THR A 13 10.47 2.60 -6.16
CA THR A 13 9.86 2.21 -4.87
C THR A 13 10.88 1.81 -3.81
N LEU A 14 12.14 1.61 -4.21
CA LEU A 14 13.24 1.31 -3.31
C LEU A 14 13.81 2.62 -2.78
N GLY A 15 13.85 2.76 -1.45
CA GLY A 15 14.48 3.92 -0.81
C GLY A 15 13.51 4.93 -0.19
N ILE A 16 12.29 4.51 0.16
CA ILE A 16 11.45 5.30 1.06
C ILE A 16 12.17 5.44 2.41
N LYS A 17 12.41 6.69 2.81
CA LYS A 17 13.11 7.08 4.03
C LYS A 17 12.18 7.91 4.91
N ALA A 18 12.60 8.15 6.14
CA ALA A 18 11.87 9.01 7.06
C ALA A 18 11.59 10.41 6.48
N ASP A 19 12.55 10.97 5.73
CA ASP A 19 12.49 12.30 5.12
C ASP A 19 11.74 12.33 3.77
N THR A 20 11.31 11.19 3.24
CA THR A 20 10.46 11.13 2.04
C THR A 20 9.17 11.90 2.30
N LYS A 21 8.85 12.83 1.40
CA LYS A 21 7.64 13.65 1.53
C LYS A 21 6.39 12.84 1.22
N LYS A 22 5.28 13.18 1.85
CA LYS A 22 3.97 12.63 1.48
C LYS A 22 3.66 12.89 0.01
N SER A 23 3.97 14.07 -0.53
CA SER A 23 3.82 14.37 -1.96
C SER A 23 4.56 13.39 -2.89
N GLU A 24 5.71 12.83 -2.48
CA GLU A 24 6.40 11.78 -3.23
C GLU A 24 5.65 10.45 -3.20
N ILE A 25 4.97 10.12 -2.10
CA ILE A 25 4.06 8.96 -2.02
C ILE A 25 2.84 9.17 -2.93
N GLY A 26 2.32 10.39 -3.00
CA GLY A 26 1.25 10.74 -3.95
C GLY A 26 1.71 10.56 -5.40
N LYS A 27 2.93 11.00 -5.71
CA LYS A 27 3.56 10.78 -7.02
C LYS A 27 3.75 9.30 -7.32
N TYR A 28 4.17 8.49 -6.35
CA TYR A 28 4.30 7.03 -6.49
C TYR A 28 2.99 6.40 -7.02
N PHE A 29 1.85 6.75 -6.43
CA PHE A 29 0.56 6.23 -6.88
C PHE A 29 0.16 6.79 -8.25
N GLY A 30 0.43 8.07 -8.51
CA GLY A 30 0.20 8.67 -9.83
C GLY A 30 1.06 8.04 -10.93
N ASP A 31 2.28 7.62 -10.63
CA ASP A 31 3.16 6.93 -11.58
C ASP A 31 2.66 5.50 -11.87
N ILE A 32 2.06 4.81 -10.89
CA ILE A 32 1.33 3.54 -11.11
C ILE A 32 0.14 3.76 -12.05
N GLU A 33 -0.69 4.78 -11.81
CA GLU A 33 -1.85 5.09 -12.67
C GLU A 33 -1.41 5.30 -14.13
N LYS A 34 -0.45 6.20 -14.36
CA LYS A 34 0.08 6.50 -15.71
C LYS A 34 0.65 5.25 -16.37
N THR A 35 1.32 4.42 -15.59
CA THR A 35 1.91 3.17 -16.07
C THR A 35 0.83 2.20 -16.54
N MET A 36 -0.23 2.01 -15.75
CA MET A 36 -1.35 1.15 -16.13
C MET A 36 -2.05 1.64 -17.39
N ILE A 37 -2.27 2.95 -17.52
CA ILE A 37 -2.86 3.55 -18.73
C ILE A 37 -2.00 3.26 -19.97
N SER A 38 -0.68 3.45 -19.88
CA SER A 38 0.26 3.15 -20.97
C SER A 38 0.25 1.67 -21.37
N VAL A 39 0.18 0.75 -20.40
CA VAL A 39 0.04 -0.69 -20.66
C VAL A 39 -1.27 -0.99 -21.40
N LYS A 40 -2.39 -0.43 -20.95
CA LYS A 40 -3.70 -0.58 -21.60
C LYS A 40 -3.70 -0.09 -23.05
N GLU A 41 -3.11 1.08 -23.31
CA GLU A 41 -3.01 1.61 -24.68
C GLU A 41 -2.22 0.69 -25.60
N LYS A 42 -1.10 0.14 -25.12
CA LYS A 42 -0.29 -0.83 -25.88
C LYS A 42 -1.05 -2.13 -26.13
N LEU A 43 -1.78 -2.64 -25.14
CA LEU A 43 -2.62 -3.82 -25.29
C LEU A 43 -3.72 -3.63 -26.34
N ASN A 44 -4.36 -2.46 -26.36
CA ASN A 44 -5.38 -2.14 -27.36
C ASN A 44 -4.79 -2.06 -28.79
N LYS A 45 -3.56 -1.57 -28.95
CA LYS A 45 -2.85 -1.62 -30.24
C LYS A 45 -2.59 -3.06 -30.68
N VAL A 46 -2.15 -3.93 -29.77
CA VAL A 46 -1.98 -5.36 -30.07
C VAL A 46 -3.28 -6.00 -30.58
N VAL A 47 -4.42 -5.66 -29.98
CA VAL A 47 -5.74 -6.14 -30.47
C VAL A 47 -6.07 -5.59 -31.86
N ALA A 48 -5.81 -4.30 -32.10
CA ALA A 48 -6.06 -3.68 -33.41
C ALA A 48 -5.19 -4.28 -34.53
N ASP A 49 -3.93 -4.59 -34.24
CA ASP A 49 -3.00 -5.20 -35.19
C ASP A 49 -3.31 -6.69 -35.47
N ASN A 50 -4.22 -7.29 -34.70
CA ASN A 50 -4.57 -8.72 -34.75
C ASN A 50 -6.10 -8.90 -34.65
N ASP A 51 -6.85 -8.06 -35.36
CA ASP A 51 -8.31 -7.94 -35.23
C ASP A 51 -9.08 -9.22 -35.60
N ASN A 52 -8.48 -10.06 -36.44
CA ASN A 52 -8.94 -11.38 -36.85
C ASN A 52 -8.94 -12.41 -35.71
N TYR A 53 -8.24 -12.15 -34.60
CA TYR A 53 -8.10 -13.08 -33.48
C TYR A 53 -9.08 -12.80 -32.33
N SER A 54 -10.29 -13.36 -32.46
CA SER A 54 -11.36 -13.24 -31.45
C SER A 54 -10.93 -13.71 -30.05
N GLU A 55 -10.13 -14.77 -29.95
CA GLU A 55 -9.63 -15.29 -28.67
C GLU A 55 -8.63 -14.35 -27.99
N LEU A 56 -7.70 -13.79 -28.77
CA LEU A 56 -6.76 -12.77 -28.29
C LEU A 56 -7.51 -11.56 -27.73
N LYS A 57 -8.51 -11.07 -28.48
CA LYS A 57 -9.33 -9.93 -28.05
C LYS A 57 -10.02 -10.17 -26.71
N LYS A 58 -10.56 -11.38 -26.48
CA LYS A 58 -11.17 -11.76 -25.21
C LYS A 58 -10.15 -11.75 -24.07
N SER A 59 -9.01 -12.39 -24.25
CA SER A 59 -7.93 -12.45 -23.23
C SER A 59 -7.38 -11.06 -22.90
N VAL A 60 -7.18 -10.21 -23.90
CA VAL A 60 -6.74 -8.83 -23.69
C VAL A 60 -7.80 -8.02 -22.95
N ASN A 61 -9.08 -8.11 -23.30
CA ASN A 61 -10.14 -7.38 -22.62
C ASN A 61 -10.22 -7.71 -21.12
N ILE A 62 -10.16 -9.01 -20.78
CA ILE A 62 -10.15 -9.46 -19.37
C ILE A 62 -8.95 -8.85 -18.62
N PHE A 63 -7.77 -8.84 -19.24
CA PHE A 63 -6.59 -8.25 -18.62
C PHE A 63 -6.68 -6.72 -18.50
N VAL A 64 -7.22 -6.03 -19.51
CA VAL A 64 -7.45 -4.59 -19.48
C VAL A 64 -8.40 -4.19 -18.34
N GLU A 65 -9.43 -4.97 -18.03
CA GLU A 65 -10.29 -4.72 -16.86
C GLU A 65 -9.51 -4.77 -15.54
N GLN A 66 -8.53 -5.66 -15.42
CA GLN A 66 -7.65 -5.73 -14.24
C GLN A 66 -6.73 -4.51 -14.17
N ILE A 67 -6.13 -4.12 -15.30
CA ILE A 67 -5.29 -2.92 -15.42
C ILE A 67 -6.07 -1.66 -15.05
N ASP A 68 -7.33 -1.53 -15.50
CA ASP A 68 -8.19 -0.40 -15.17
C ASP A 68 -8.48 -0.31 -13.67
N LYS A 69 -8.77 -1.44 -13.01
CA LYS A 69 -8.97 -1.46 -11.55
C LYS A 69 -7.71 -1.02 -10.80
N ILE A 70 -6.53 -1.45 -11.24
CA ILE A 70 -5.25 -1.01 -10.64
C ILE A 70 -5.04 0.48 -10.86
N ALA A 71 -5.30 0.99 -12.07
CA ALA A 71 -5.14 2.41 -12.41
C ALA A 71 -6.06 3.30 -11.56
N LEU A 72 -7.34 2.96 -11.49
CA LEU A 72 -8.34 3.69 -10.72
C LEU A 72 -8.07 3.62 -9.22
N GLY A 73 -7.66 2.45 -8.71
CA GLY A 73 -7.26 2.31 -7.32
C GLY A 73 -6.04 3.15 -6.96
N ALA A 74 -5.04 3.20 -7.85
CA ALA A 74 -3.86 4.03 -7.65
C ALA A 74 -4.21 5.52 -7.65
N LYS A 75 -5.05 5.96 -8.60
CA LYS A 75 -5.56 7.34 -8.65
C LYS A 75 -6.28 7.73 -7.36
N GLU A 76 -7.17 6.87 -6.86
CA GLU A 76 -7.91 7.10 -5.62
C GLU A 76 -6.95 7.19 -4.42
N ALA A 77 -5.99 6.26 -4.32
CA ALA A 77 -4.99 6.29 -3.26
C ALA A 77 -4.14 7.57 -3.29
N ALA A 78 -3.73 8.02 -4.48
CA ALA A 78 -2.97 9.27 -4.67
C ALA A 78 -3.72 10.49 -4.12
N SER A 79 -5.05 10.55 -4.30
CA SER A 79 -5.88 11.66 -3.80
C SER A 79 -5.92 11.74 -2.28
N GLY A 80 -5.70 10.60 -1.60
CA GLY A 80 -5.58 10.51 -0.15
C GLY A 80 -4.22 10.97 0.38
N VAL A 81 -3.25 11.28 -0.47
CA VAL A 81 -1.91 11.69 -0.07
C VAL A 81 -1.68 13.16 -0.40
N ALA A 82 -1.36 13.97 0.59
CA ALA A 82 -1.12 15.40 0.37
C ALA A 82 -0.15 16.02 1.38
N GLY A 83 0.56 17.04 0.90
CA GLY A 83 1.47 17.88 1.69
C GLY A 83 2.94 17.54 1.49
N ASP A 84 3.80 18.53 1.74
CA ASP A 84 5.26 18.39 1.65
C ASP A 84 5.91 18.01 2.99
N VAL A 85 5.11 17.56 3.94
CA VAL A 85 5.59 17.02 5.22
C VAL A 85 6.19 15.64 4.97
N ALA A 86 7.29 15.34 5.66
CA ALA A 86 7.89 14.01 5.66
C ALA A 86 6.92 12.95 6.21
N ILE A 87 7.08 11.69 5.80
CA ILE A 87 6.32 10.58 6.39
C ILE A 87 6.74 10.31 7.83
N GLY A 88 8.04 10.40 8.12
CA GLY A 88 8.62 10.40 9.45
C GLY A 88 8.69 11.82 9.97
N ASN A 89 7.58 12.29 10.55
CA ASN A 89 7.40 13.66 11.00
C ASN A 89 7.24 13.80 12.52
N ALA A 90 7.65 12.78 13.28
CA ALA A 90 7.79 12.91 14.72
C ALA A 90 8.93 13.87 15.03
N GLU A 91 8.65 14.86 15.87
CA GLU A 91 9.58 15.89 16.32
C GLU A 91 9.53 15.95 17.84
N ALA A 92 10.68 16.07 18.49
CA ALA A 92 10.76 16.05 19.96
C ALA A 92 9.86 17.14 20.57
N GLY A 93 8.97 16.74 21.48
CA GLY A 93 8.04 17.64 22.16
C GLY A 93 6.88 18.14 21.29
N LYS A 94 6.64 17.52 20.14
CA LYS A 94 5.42 17.76 19.33
C LYS A 94 4.44 16.63 19.52
N ASP A 95 3.18 17.00 19.68
CA ASP A 95 2.06 16.07 19.72
C ASP A 95 1.84 15.37 18.38
N ALA A 96 1.24 14.18 18.43
CA ALA A 96 0.65 13.57 17.25
C ALA A 96 -0.49 14.44 16.68
N VAL A 97 -0.79 14.24 15.40
CA VAL A 97 -1.95 14.85 14.73
C VAL A 97 -2.73 13.74 14.03
N PRO A 98 -4.05 13.60 14.25
CA PRO A 98 -4.86 12.63 13.55
C PRO A 98 -4.79 12.83 12.04
N ALA A 99 -4.75 11.75 11.27
CA ALA A 99 -4.88 11.88 9.82
C ALA A 99 -6.29 12.35 9.44
N LYS A 100 -6.40 13.14 8.38
CA LYS A 100 -7.68 13.59 7.86
C LYS A 100 -8.50 12.38 7.38
N VAL A 101 -9.71 12.22 7.92
CA VAL A 101 -10.61 11.08 7.66
C VAL A 101 -10.81 10.81 6.16
N GLU A 102 -11.10 11.85 5.38
CA GLU A 102 -11.29 11.71 3.93
C GLU A 102 -10.05 11.12 3.24
N SER A 103 -8.86 11.56 3.66
CA SER A 103 -7.59 11.11 3.11
C SER A 103 -7.28 9.67 3.49
N VAL A 104 -7.56 9.27 4.73
CA VAL A 104 -7.47 7.86 5.16
C VAL A 104 -8.41 6.99 4.34
N ASN A 105 -9.66 7.42 4.15
CA ASN A 105 -10.66 6.65 3.41
C ASN A 105 -10.29 6.50 1.93
N SER A 106 -9.73 7.53 1.29
CA SER A 106 -9.24 7.42 -0.11
C SER A 106 -8.06 6.46 -0.22
N LEU A 107 -7.09 6.50 0.71
CA LEU A 107 -6.00 5.53 0.75
C LEU A 107 -6.52 4.09 0.91
N VAL A 108 -7.45 3.87 1.85
CA VAL A 108 -8.05 2.55 2.09
C VAL A 108 -8.77 2.04 0.84
N LYS A 109 -9.65 2.85 0.23
CA LYS A 109 -10.38 2.47 -0.98
C LYS A 109 -9.46 2.18 -2.15
N GLY A 110 -8.49 3.05 -2.40
CA GLY A 110 -7.56 2.91 -3.50
C GLY A 110 -6.69 1.67 -3.37
N ILE A 111 -6.10 1.46 -2.19
CA ILE A 111 -5.28 0.27 -1.91
C ILE A 111 -6.13 -1.00 -1.97
N LYS A 112 -7.36 -0.98 -1.42
CA LYS A 112 -8.30 -2.11 -1.49
C LYS A 112 -8.57 -2.54 -2.94
N ALA A 113 -8.90 -1.59 -3.82
CA ALA A 113 -9.17 -1.89 -5.23
C ALA A 113 -7.97 -2.56 -5.93
N ILE A 114 -6.75 -2.14 -5.61
CA ILE A 114 -5.53 -2.77 -6.14
C ILE A 114 -5.36 -4.17 -5.54
N VAL A 115 -5.45 -4.31 -4.22
CA VAL A 115 -5.22 -5.58 -3.48
C VAL A 115 -6.18 -6.69 -3.92
N GLU A 116 -7.44 -6.36 -4.18
CA GLU A 116 -8.45 -7.31 -4.70
C GLU A 116 -8.01 -7.95 -6.02
N VAL A 117 -7.26 -7.22 -6.86
CA VAL A 117 -6.72 -7.72 -8.12
C VAL A 117 -5.42 -8.47 -7.89
N VAL A 118 -4.48 -7.87 -7.16
CA VAL A 118 -3.06 -8.29 -7.19
C VAL A 118 -2.66 -9.29 -6.09
N LEU A 119 -3.38 -9.32 -4.97
CA LEU A 119 -3.12 -10.28 -3.86
C LEU A 119 -4.26 -11.27 -3.67
N LYS A 120 -5.50 -10.89 -4.02
CA LYS A 120 -6.69 -11.74 -3.80
C LYS A 120 -6.78 -12.19 -2.33
N LYS A 121 -6.48 -13.47 -2.05
CA LYS A 121 -6.50 -14.06 -0.70
C LYS A 121 -5.11 -14.28 -0.07
N GLN A 122 -4.04 -13.78 -0.70
CA GLN A 122 -2.68 -13.88 -0.15
C GLN A 122 -2.48 -12.89 0.99
N GLY A 123 -1.92 -13.38 2.10
CA GLY A 123 -1.75 -12.62 3.34
C GLY A 123 -2.94 -12.78 4.29
N ASN A 124 -2.71 -12.46 5.56
CA ASN A 124 -3.69 -12.51 6.63
C ASN A 124 -3.77 -11.13 7.32
N ALA A 125 -4.92 -10.46 7.14
CA ALA A 125 -5.20 -9.17 7.76
C ALA A 125 -5.12 -9.16 9.30
N ASP A 126 -5.31 -10.34 9.92
CA ASP A 126 -5.26 -10.52 11.37
C ASP A 126 -3.94 -11.13 11.84
N ALA A 127 -2.90 -11.13 10.99
CA ALA A 127 -1.62 -11.72 11.35
C ALA A 127 -1.02 -11.04 12.58
N THR A 128 -0.53 -11.87 13.48
CA THR A 128 0.18 -11.48 14.70
C THR A 128 1.25 -12.51 15.01
N LYS A 129 2.43 -12.05 15.42
CA LYS A 129 3.59 -12.87 15.76
C LYS A 129 4.41 -12.30 16.92
N THR A 130 4.12 -11.09 17.38
CA THR A 130 4.71 -10.51 18.60
C THR A 130 3.73 -10.51 19.78
N ALA A 131 4.20 -10.08 20.96
CA ALA A 131 3.52 -10.25 22.24
C ALA A 131 2.55 -9.11 22.61
N ASN A 132 1.60 -9.44 23.49
CA ASN A 132 0.37 -8.68 23.67
C ASN A 132 0.55 -7.31 24.36
N SER A 133 1.49 -7.21 25.29
CA SER A 133 1.70 -6.01 26.09
C SER A 133 2.32 -4.88 25.28
N GLU A 134 3.23 -5.22 24.37
CA GLU A 134 3.98 -4.31 23.52
C GLU A 134 3.08 -3.72 22.43
N HIS A 135 2.12 -4.49 21.92
CA HIS A 135 1.16 -3.97 20.93
C HIS A 135 0.34 -2.81 21.48
N LYS A 136 -0.11 -2.90 22.73
CA LYS A 136 -0.96 -1.87 23.35
C LYS A 136 -0.22 -0.56 23.49
N THR A 137 1.04 -0.59 23.92
CA THR A 137 1.84 0.62 24.16
C THR A 137 2.14 1.40 22.88
N ILE A 138 2.14 0.75 21.70
CA ILE A 138 2.28 1.43 20.40
C ILE A 138 1.22 2.54 20.21
N GLY A 139 0.04 2.43 20.86
CA GLY A 139 -0.99 3.46 20.84
C GLY A 139 -0.48 4.83 21.31
N LYS A 140 0.53 4.87 22.19
CA LYS A 140 1.17 6.09 22.66
C LYS A 140 1.88 6.87 21.57
N LEU A 141 2.26 6.26 20.44
CA LEU A 141 2.79 6.99 19.28
C LEU A 141 1.77 7.95 18.66
N LEU A 142 0.49 7.78 19.00
CA LEU A 142 -0.62 8.63 18.57
C LEU A 142 -0.99 9.67 19.65
N GLY A 143 -0.22 9.75 20.73
CA GLY A 143 -0.54 10.53 21.92
C GLY A 143 -0.22 12.02 21.84
N ASN A 144 -0.36 12.67 23.01
CA ASN A 144 -0.13 14.10 23.22
C ASN A 144 0.55 14.38 24.58
N ASN A 145 1.13 13.37 25.22
CA ASN A 145 1.92 13.55 26.43
C ASN A 145 3.39 13.87 26.10
N ALA A 146 4.03 14.71 26.90
CA ALA A 146 5.47 14.94 26.80
C ALA A 146 6.34 13.68 27.04
N SER A 147 5.76 12.64 27.67
CA SER A 147 6.39 11.34 27.95
C SER A 147 6.00 10.24 26.96
N ASP A 148 5.04 10.48 26.07
CA ASP A 148 4.66 9.52 25.02
C ASP A 148 5.66 9.56 23.87
N GLY A 149 5.73 8.49 23.08
CA GLY A 149 6.59 8.46 21.90
C GLY A 149 8.04 8.31 22.29
N ILE A 150 8.36 7.22 22.99
CA ILE A 150 9.71 6.84 23.40
C ILE A 150 10.26 5.67 22.56
N GLU A 151 11.55 5.41 22.73
CA GLU A 151 12.27 4.38 22.00
C GLU A 151 11.65 2.98 22.14
N SER A 152 11.10 2.61 23.31
CA SER A 152 10.50 1.29 23.50
C SER A 152 9.22 1.10 22.68
N GLU A 153 8.44 2.16 22.47
CA GLU A 153 7.22 2.09 21.63
C GLU A 153 7.60 2.04 20.14
N ALA A 154 8.66 2.76 19.74
CA ALA A 154 9.24 2.63 18.41
C ALA A 154 9.83 1.22 18.16
N ALA A 155 10.46 0.62 19.17
CA ALA A 155 10.99 -0.73 19.11
C ALA A 155 9.86 -1.77 18.99
N ALA A 156 8.81 -1.65 19.80
CA ALA A 156 7.60 -2.48 19.70
C ALA A 156 6.97 -2.38 18.30
N THR A 157 6.84 -1.16 17.78
CA THR A 157 6.33 -0.91 16.42
C THR A 157 7.21 -1.59 15.36
N SER A 158 8.53 -1.47 15.50
CA SER A 158 9.49 -2.11 14.59
C SER A 158 9.42 -3.64 14.64
N ALA A 159 9.20 -4.22 15.83
CA ALA A 159 9.02 -5.65 16.00
C ALA A 159 7.74 -6.14 15.32
N SER A 160 6.61 -5.45 15.54
CA SER A 160 5.33 -5.74 14.86
C SER A 160 5.48 -5.68 13.35
N ILE A 161 6.07 -4.62 12.81
CA ILE A 161 6.30 -4.46 11.37
C ILE A 161 7.24 -5.56 10.85
N GLY A 162 8.30 -5.89 11.58
CA GLY A 162 9.31 -6.87 11.19
C GLY A 162 8.76 -8.29 11.10
N ALA A 163 7.83 -8.66 11.98
CA ALA A 163 7.37 -10.04 12.13
C ALA A 163 6.35 -10.48 11.05
N ILE A 164 5.51 -9.56 10.57
CA ILE A 164 4.45 -9.83 9.57
C ILE A 164 4.94 -9.56 8.15
N SER A 165 4.22 -10.04 7.12
CA SER A 165 4.55 -9.75 5.71
C SER A 165 3.90 -8.46 5.23
N GLY A 166 4.41 -7.85 4.16
CA GLY A 166 3.72 -6.69 3.58
C GLY A 166 2.35 -7.03 2.98
N ALA A 167 2.12 -8.30 2.60
CA ALA A 167 0.81 -8.76 2.15
C ALA A 167 -0.19 -8.79 3.31
N ASP A 168 0.25 -9.15 4.53
CA ASP A 168 -0.58 -9.06 5.74
C ASP A 168 -1.00 -7.61 6.01
N ILE A 169 -0.06 -6.65 5.90
CA ILE A 169 -0.36 -5.21 6.04
C ILE A 169 -1.36 -4.76 4.99
N LEU A 170 -1.12 -5.09 3.71
CA LEU A 170 -2.00 -4.71 2.61
C LEU A 170 -3.40 -5.30 2.75
N GLN A 171 -3.52 -6.53 3.23
CA GLN A 171 -4.80 -7.15 3.54
C GLN A 171 -5.50 -6.45 4.71
N ALA A 172 -4.76 -6.06 5.75
CA ALA A 172 -5.31 -5.28 6.87
C ALA A 172 -5.84 -3.91 6.41
N ILE A 173 -5.14 -3.24 5.49
CA ILE A 173 -5.64 -2.01 4.85
C ILE A 173 -6.91 -2.30 4.04
N ALA A 174 -6.89 -3.31 3.17
CA ALA A 174 -7.99 -3.63 2.26
C ALA A 174 -9.28 -4.09 2.97
N LYS A 175 -9.15 -4.73 4.12
CA LYS A 175 -10.28 -5.12 4.98
C LYS A 175 -10.73 -4.03 5.96
N SER A 176 -10.02 -2.92 6.02
CA SER A 176 -10.41 -1.81 6.88
C SER A 176 -11.68 -1.15 6.34
N ASP A 177 -12.63 -0.90 7.23
CA ASP A 177 -13.79 -0.08 6.90
C ASP A 177 -13.40 1.40 6.82
N ASN A 178 -14.29 2.20 6.20
CA ASN A 178 -14.13 3.66 6.19
C ASN A 178 -14.35 4.22 7.60
N VAL A 179 -13.57 5.24 7.95
CA VAL A 179 -13.73 5.98 9.20
C VAL A 179 -14.93 6.94 9.09
N VAL A 180 -15.75 6.97 10.13
CA VAL A 180 -16.94 7.85 10.23
C VAL A 180 -16.63 9.17 10.99
N SER A 181 -15.76 9.13 12.01
CA SER A 181 -15.08 10.25 12.74
C SER A 181 -14.99 9.93 14.24
N GLY A 182 -14.20 10.72 14.99
CA GLY A 182 -14.21 10.70 16.46
C GLY A 182 -13.63 9.44 17.12
N VAL A 183 -12.91 8.59 16.38
CA VAL A 183 -12.31 7.37 16.92
C VAL A 183 -11.21 7.72 17.93
N THR A 184 -11.23 7.09 19.10
CA THR A 184 -10.16 7.24 20.12
C THR A 184 -9.13 6.14 19.96
N ILE A 185 -7.93 6.33 20.51
CA ILE A 185 -6.85 5.33 20.47
C ILE A 185 -7.31 4.01 21.12
N ALA A 186 -7.92 4.06 22.30
CA ALA A 186 -8.41 2.87 23.00
C ALA A 186 -9.52 2.11 22.24
N ASN A 187 -10.32 2.80 21.42
CA ASN A 187 -11.44 2.22 20.69
C ASN A 187 -11.12 1.86 19.24
N ALA A 188 -9.90 2.09 18.77
CA ALA A 188 -9.49 1.74 17.42
C ALA A 188 -9.55 0.21 17.21
N LYS A 189 -10.10 -0.23 16.08
CA LYS A 189 -10.28 -1.66 15.76
C LYS A 189 -9.69 -2.04 14.40
N SER A 190 -9.52 -1.07 13.52
CA SER A 190 -9.04 -1.26 12.15
C SER A 190 -7.84 -0.36 11.82
N ALA A 191 -7.22 -0.59 10.68
CA ALA A 191 -6.08 0.22 10.24
C ALA A 191 -6.48 1.69 10.02
N ALA A 192 -7.65 1.91 9.42
CA ALA A 192 -8.19 3.25 9.18
C ALA A 192 -8.52 3.96 10.50
N ASP A 193 -9.09 3.25 11.47
CA ASP A 193 -9.34 3.76 12.82
C ASP A 193 -8.07 4.25 13.50
N ILE A 194 -7.01 3.43 13.48
CA ILE A 194 -5.71 3.79 14.05
C ILE A 194 -5.16 5.06 13.39
N ALA A 195 -5.28 5.16 12.06
CA ALA A 195 -4.78 6.32 11.34
C ALA A 195 -5.51 7.61 11.71
N ALA A 196 -6.84 7.55 11.83
CA ALA A 196 -7.70 8.69 12.15
C ALA A 196 -7.91 8.93 13.66
N ALA A 197 -7.34 8.07 14.52
CA ALA A 197 -7.54 8.14 15.96
C ALA A 197 -7.12 9.50 16.52
N GLN A 198 -7.99 10.08 17.35
CA GLN A 198 -7.75 11.34 18.05
C GLN A 198 -6.60 11.20 19.03
N LYS A 199 -5.74 12.22 19.08
CA LYS A 199 -4.59 12.22 19.99
C LYS A 199 -5.05 12.21 21.44
N ALA A 200 -4.50 11.31 22.24
CA ALA A 200 -4.76 11.20 23.67
C ALA A 200 -3.64 10.41 24.33
N THR A 201 -3.37 10.64 25.61
CA THR A 201 -2.51 9.76 26.40
C THR A 201 -3.24 8.44 26.63
N SER A 202 -3.02 7.46 25.76
CA SER A 202 -3.72 6.18 25.79
C SER A 202 -2.91 5.10 25.10
N ASP A 203 -2.99 3.89 25.66
CA ASP A 203 -2.65 2.67 24.93
C ASP A 203 -3.77 2.31 23.95
N PHE A 204 -3.49 1.41 23.02
CA PHE A 204 -4.55 0.72 22.29
C PHE A 204 -5.35 -0.20 23.23
N GLY A 205 -6.62 -0.39 22.90
CA GLY A 205 -7.50 -1.33 23.60
C GLY A 205 -7.16 -2.80 23.29
N ASP A 206 -7.80 -3.70 24.03
CA ASP A 206 -7.57 -5.15 23.93
C ASP A 206 -7.95 -5.73 22.55
N THR A 207 -8.73 -5.01 21.75
CA THR A 207 -9.05 -5.36 20.36
C THR A 207 -7.82 -5.44 19.47
N LEU A 208 -6.76 -4.69 19.79
CA LEU A 208 -5.52 -4.62 19.00
C LEU A 208 -4.35 -5.37 19.66
N LYS A 209 -4.55 -6.00 20.82
CA LYS A 209 -3.46 -6.65 21.57
C LYS A 209 -2.80 -7.82 20.84
N ASP A 210 -3.39 -8.34 19.76
CA ASP A 210 -2.89 -9.48 18.98
C ASP A 210 -3.02 -9.20 17.48
N LYS A 211 -2.67 -7.98 17.05
CA LYS A 211 -2.99 -7.47 15.69
C LYS A 211 -1.84 -6.72 15.02
N ASP A 212 -0.67 -7.34 14.91
CA ASP A 212 0.50 -6.74 14.24
C ASP A 212 0.20 -6.15 12.88
N ALA A 213 -0.51 -6.89 12.02
CA ALA A 213 -0.83 -6.44 10.67
C ALA A 213 -1.71 -5.18 10.67
N ILE A 214 -2.71 -5.12 11.54
CA ILE A 214 -3.62 -3.97 11.67
C ILE A 214 -2.86 -2.76 12.24
N ILE A 215 -2.02 -2.97 13.25
CA ILE A 215 -1.20 -1.92 13.85
C ILE A 215 -0.24 -1.35 12.80
N ALA A 216 0.55 -2.19 12.14
CA ALA A 216 1.48 -1.77 11.10
C ALA A 216 0.76 -1.05 9.94
N ALA A 217 -0.43 -1.53 9.55
CA ALA A 217 -1.26 -0.90 8.53
C ALA A 217 -1.74 0.49 8.96
N GLY A 218 -2.20 0.63 10.20
CA GLY A 218 -2.65 1.92 10.74
C GLY A 218 -1.54 2.95 10.86
N ILE A 219 -0.35 2.53 11.30
CA ILE A 219 0.85 3.38 11.32
C ILE A 219 1.21 3.83 9.90
N ALA A 220 1.26 2.91 8.94
CA ALA A 220 1.56 3.25 7.54
C ALA A 220 0.51 4.22 6.95
N LEU A 221 -0.79 3.96 7.18
CA LEU A 221 -1.86 4.83 6.72
C LEU A 221 -1.76 6.23 7.32
N ARG A 222 -1.52 6.37 8.62
CA ARG A 222 -1.35 7.69 9.26
C ARG A 222 -0.18 8.46 8.68
N ALA A 223 0.93 7.77 8.43
CA ALA A 223 2.14 8.37 7.87
C ALA A 223 1.91 8.89 6.44
N MET A 224 1.19 8.15 5.60
CA MET A 224 0.91 8.55 4.21
C MET A 224 -0.23 9.58 4.12
N ALA A 225 -1.25 9.45 4.97
CA ALA A 225 -2.44 10.29 4.92
C ALA A 225 -2.14 11.75 5.27
N LYS A 226 -2.93 12.66 4.70
CA LYS A 226 -2.89 14.09 4.99
C LYS A 226 -3.05 14.35 6.49
N ASP A 227 -2.29 15.31 7.00
CA ASP A 227 -2.25 15.77 8.40
C ASP A 227 -1.72 14.76 9.44
N GLY A 228 -1.65 13.46 9.12
CA GLY A 228 -1.22 12.44 10.07
C GLY A 228 0.21 12.67 10.57
N LYS A 229 0.36 12.76 11.89
CA LYS A 229 1.65 12.89 12.59
C LYS A 229 1.71 12.01 13.83
N PHE A 230 2.93 11.80 14.32
CA PHE A 230 3.24 11.01 15.49
C PHE A 230 3.92 11.86 16.57
N VAL A 231 3.71 11.50 17.83
CA VAL A 231 4.35 12.16 18.97
C VAL A 231 5.77 11.66 19.16
N ALA A 232 6.65 12.52 19.64
CA ALA A 232 7.93 12.11 20.20
C ALA A 232 8.19 12.83 21.53
N LYS A 233 8.76 12.10 22.48
CA LYS A 233 9.07 12.60 23.82
C LYS A 233 9.88 13.90 23.80
N THR A 234 9.58 14.77 24.76
CA THR A 234 10.27 16.06 24.92
C THR A 234 11.69 15.85 25.42
N GLY A 235 12.63 16.66 24.92
CA GLY A 235 13.99 16.74 25.45
C GLY A 235 14.95 15.68 24.93
N GLU A 236 14.55 14.84 23.96
CA GLU A 236 15.46 13.86 23.34
C GLU A 236 15.14 13.59 21.85
N ASN A 237 16.11 13.79 20.97
CA ASN A 237 15.92 13.55 19.53
C ASN A 237 15.93 12.05 19.15
N LYS A 238 16.54 11.20 19.99
CA LYS A 238 16.65 9.76 19.72
C LYS A 238 15.30 9.07 19.56
N SER A 239 14.30 9.49 20.34
CA SER A 239 12.93 8.98 20.25
C SER A 239 12.30 9.34 18.91
N ALA A 240 12.42 10.60 18.47
CA ALA A 240 11.97 11.03 17.15
C ALA A 240 12.63 10.21 16.02
N TYR A 241 13.95 9.99 16.08
CA TYR A 241 14.66 9.19 15.07
C TYR A 241 14.19 7.73 15.04
N ALA A 242 14.02 7.10 16.20
CA ALA A 242 13.54 5.72 16.30
C ALA A 242 12.12 5.58 15.73
N ILE A 243 11.21 6.49 16.10
CA ILE A 243 9.82 6.51 15.62
C ILE A 243 9.79 6.71 14.11
N ASN A 244 10.52 7.70 13.60
CA ASN A 244 10.57 8.00 12.17
C ASN A 244 11.15 6.84 11.35
N GLY A 245 12.13 6.11 11.90
CA GLY A 245 12.65 4.87 11.29
C GLY A 245 11.59 3.76 11.23
N ALA A 246 10.85 3.53 12.31
CA ALA A 246 9.77 2.54 12.34
C ALA A 246 8.65 2.88 11.35
N ILE A 247 8.25 4.16 11.28
CA ILE A 247 7.24 4.65 10.33
C ILE A 247 7.70 4.45 8.89
N ALA A 248 8.93 4.85 8.56
CA ALA A 248 9.47 4.67 7.22
C ALA A 248 9.51 3.19 6.82
N SER A 249 9.86 2.30 7.76
CA SER A 249 9.81 0.84 7.55
C SER A 249 8.40 0.35 7.21
N ALA A 250 7.37 0.81 7.95
CA ALA A 250 5.98 0.46 7.68
C ALA A 250 5.54 0.88 6.27
N VAL A 251 5.78 2.14 5.90
CA VAL A 251 5.41 2.69 4.59
C VAL A 251 6.17 1.98 3.48
N ASN A 252 7.49 1.80 3.63
CA ASN A 252 8.32 1.10 2.65
C ASN A 252 7.82 -0.33 2.42
N LYS A 253 7.45 -1.06 3.47
CA LYS A 253 6.95 -2.43 3.38
C LYS A 253 5.61 -2.52 2.65
N VAL A 254 4.70 -1.59 2.90
CA VAL A 254 3.42 -1.46 2.18
C VAL A 254 3.66 -1.20 0.69
N LEU A 255 4.42 -0.16 0.35
CA LEU A 255 4.60 0.27 -1.03
C LEU A 255 5.42 -0.74 -1.84
N SER A 256 6.54 -1.24 -1.30
CA SER A 256 7.36 -2.26 -1.97
C SER A 256 6.57 -3.54 -2.25
N THR A 257 5.74 -3.99 -1.32
CA THR A 257 4.90 -5.18 -1.56
C THR A 257 3.81 -4.91 -2.58
N LEU A 258 3.17 -3.74 -2.51
CA LEU A 258 2.11 -3.36 -3.44
C LEU A 258 2.64 -3.33 -4.89
N ILE A 259 3.80 -2.71 -5.12
CA ILE A 259 4.38 -2.69 -6.46
C ILE A 259 4.80 -4.08 -6.94
N MET A 260 5.38 -4.92 -6.07
CA MET A 260 5.77 -6.27 -6.46
C MET A 260 4.55 -7.08 -6.87
N ALA A 261 3.43 -6.96 -6.15
CA ALA A 261 2.19 -7.62 -6.49
C ALA A 261 1.61 -7.13 -7.83
N ILE A 262 1.65 -5.81 -8.08
CA ILE A 262 1.27 -5.22 -9.37
C ILE A 262 2.16 -5.77 -10.49
N ARG A 263 3.49 -5.74 -10.34
CA ARG A 263 4.44 -6.27 -11.34
C ARG A 263 4.15 -7.73 -11.65
N ASN A 264 3.99 -8.57 -10.63
CA ASN A 264 3.68 -9.99 -10.81
C ASN A 264 2.37 -10.18 -11.58
N THR A 265 1.33 -9.41 -11.24
CA THR A 265 0.03 -9.48 -11.93
C THR A 265 0.16 -9.08 -13.40
N VAL A 266 0.88 -7.99 -13.67
CA VAL A 266 1.08 -7.49 -15.03
C VAL A 266 1.91 -8.49 -15.86
N ASP A 267 3.01 -8.98 -15.31
CA ASP A 267 3.88 -9.95 -15.97
C ASP A 267 3.14 -11.25 -16.28
N SER A 268 2.31 -11.74 -15.35
CA SER A 268 1.45 -12.91 -15.58
C SER A 268 0.44 -12.67 -16.70
N GLY A 269 -0.27 -11.53 -16.70
CA GLY A 269 -1.24 -11.22 -17.75
C GLY A 269 -0.60 -11.07 -19.13
N LEU A 270 0.56 -10.41 -19.21
CA LEU A 270 1.33 -10.29 -20.45
C LEU A 270 1.85 -11.64 -20.96
N LYS A 271 2.29 -12.54 -20.07
CA LYS A 271 2.69 -13.90 -20.45
C LYS A 271 1.54 -14.69 -21.07
N GLU A 272 0.35 -14.60 -20.48
CA GLU A 272 -0.83 -15.30 -21.00
C GLU A 272 -1.24 -14.78 -22.39
N ILE A 273 -1.22 -13.46 -22.59
CA ILE A 273 -1.52 -12.85 -23.90
C ILE A 273 -0.51 -13.29 -24.95
N ASN A 274 0.78 -13.32 -24.61
CA ASN A 274 1.82 -13.80 -25.53
C ASN A 274 1.64 -15.28 -25.88
N LYS A 275 1.22 -16.10 -24.92
CA LYS A 275 0.95 -17.52 -25.14
C LYS A 275 -0.20 -17.70 -26.15
N VAL A 276 -1.33 -17.04 -25.92
CA VAL A 276 -2.49 -17.07 -26.84
C VAL A 276 -2.08 -16.62 -28.25
N LEU A 277 -1.34 -15.51 -28.35
CA LEU A 277 -0.85 -15.02 -29.64
C LEU A 277 0.09 -16.02 -30.34
N GLY A 278 0.94 -16.71 -29.58
CA GLY A 278 1.85 -17.72 -30.09
C GLY A 278 1.12 -18.96 -30.60
N GLU A 279 0.12 -19.45 -29.87
CA GLU A 279 -0.70 -20.60 -30.23
C GLU A 279 -1.49 -20.36 -31.53
N ILE A 280 -2.09 -19.17 -31.67
CA ILE A 280 -2.81 -18.77 -32.88
C ILE A 280 -1.89 -18.76 -34.10
N LYS A 281 -0.70 -18.15 -33.99
CA LYS A 281 0.27 -18.07 -35.10
C LYS A 281 0.86 -19.43 -35.48
N GLN A 282 1.03 -20.33 -34.51
CA GLN A 282 1.45 -21.71 -34.78
C GLN A 282 0.36 -22.50 -35.51
N GLY A 283 -0.91 -22.30 -35.15
CA GLY A 283 -2.05 -22.91 -35.84
C GLY A 283 -2.12 -22.50 -37.30
N GLU A 284 -1.93 -21.22 -37.62
CA GLU A 284 -1.87 -20.73 -39.01
C GLU A 284 -0.71 -21.34 -39.80
N GLY A 285 0.48 -21.41 -39.20
CA GLY A 285 1.65 -22.01 -39.83
C GLY A 285 1.52 -23.53 -40.07
N ALA A 286 0.77 -24.24 -39.25
CA ALA A 286 0.46 -25.66 -39.44
C ALA A 286 -0.55 -25.88 -40.57
N VAL A 287 -1.59 -25.05 -40.67
CA VAL A 287 -2.58 -25.11 -41.75
C VAL A 287 -1.96 -24.77 -43.10
N ALA A 288 -1.06 -23.78 -43.16
CA ALA A 288 -0.35 -23.44 -44.39
C ALA A 288 0.52 -24.59 -44.91
N LYS A 289 1.18 -25.35 -44.02
CA LYS A 289 2.04 -26.50 -44.39
C LYS A 289 1.29 -27.77 -44.80
N VAL A 290 0.00 -27.89 -44.47
CA VAL A 290 -0.84 -29.03 -44.87
C VAL A 290 -1.48 -28.79 -46.25
N ASN A 291 -1.52 -27.54 -46.70
CA ASN A 291 -2.12 -27.13 -47.97
C ASN A 291 -1.10 -26.91 -49.11
N GLU A 292 0.19 -27.20 -48.88
CA GLU A 292 1.26 -27.31 -49.89
C GLU A 292 1.55 -28.79 -50.21
#